data_AF-A0A4S1G044-F1
#
_entry.id   AF-A0A4S1G044-F1
#
_cell.length_a   1.000
_cell.length_b   1.000
_cell.length_c   1.000
_cell.angle_alpha   90.00
_cell.angle_beta   90.00
_cell.angle_gamma   90.00
#
_symmetry.space_group_name_H-M   'P 1'
#
loop_
_entity.id
_entity.type
_entity.pdbx_description
1 polymer ?
#
loop_
_entity_poly.entity_id
_entity_poly.type
_entity_poly.pdbx_seq_one_letter_code
_entity_poly.pdbx_strand_id
1 'polypeptide(L)'
;HEQIRVASGAGLSVRQEDIKFNGHAIECRINAEDPRTFTPSPGTITHFHTPGGLGIRVDSGVYSGYKIPPYYDSLIGKLIVHGRNRVECMMRLRRALDEFVVDGIKTTLPLFRDLVG
;
A
#
# COMPACT_ATOMS: atom_id res chain seq x y z
N HIS A 1 10.94 9.76 -13.80
CA HIS A 1 10.53 8.46 -14.38
C HIS A 1 11.74 7.80 -15.05
N GLU A 2 12.61 7.16 -14.26
CA GLU A 2 13.87 6.60 -14.79
C GLU A 2 13.65 5.45 -15.79
N GLN A 3 12.65 4.58 -15.56
CA GLN A 3 12.36 3.49 -16.50
C GLN A 3 12.05 3.98 -17.92
N ILE A 4 11.20 4.99 -18.07
CA ILE A 4 10.85 5.58 -19.37
C ILE A 4 12.08 6.25 -20.00
N ARG A 5 12.88 6.96 -19.18
CA ARG A 5 14.10 7.64 -19.63
C ARG A 5 15.14 6.67 -20.20
N VAL A 6 15.39 5.56 -19.51
CA VAL A 6 16.31 4.53 -19.97
C VAL A 6 15.77 3.86 -21.23
N ALA A 7 14.47 3.56 -21.28
CA ALA A 7 13.82 2.98 -22.46
C ALA A 7 13.90 3.89 -23.70
N SER A 8 13.91 5.21 -23.52
CA SER A 8 14.11 6.17 -24.61
C SER A 8 15.59 6.44 -24.96
N GLY A 9 16.52 5.66 -24.42
CA GLY A 9 17.96 5.76 -24.70
C GLY A 9 18.71 6.85 -23.94
N ALA A 10 18.07 7.56 -22.99
CA ALA A 10 18.63 8.75 -22.34
C ALA A 10 19.45 8.46 -21.05
N GLY A 11 19.84 7.19 -20.83
CA GLY A 11 20.65 6.76 -19.67
C GLY A 11 20.01 7.05 -18.30
N LEU A 12 20.75 6.81 -17.22
CA LEU A 12 20.35 7.15 -15.84
C LEU A 12 20.54 8.65 -15.57
N SER A 13 19.62 9.27 -14.82
CA SER A 13 19.73 10.68 -14.44
C SER A 13 20.67 10.95 -13.25
N VAL A 14 21.10 9.90 -12.54
CA VAL A 14 21.87 9.98 -11.29
C VAL A 14 23.11 9.09 -11.33
N ARG A 15 24.12 9.46 -10.54
CA ARG A 15 25.32 8.67 -10.27
C ARG A 15 25.23 8.03 -8.89
N GLN A 16 26.11 7.07 -8.63
CA GLN A 16 26.13 6.34 -7.36
C GLN A 16 26.29 7.25 -6.13
N GLU A 17 27.10 8.32 -6.23
CA GLU A 17 27.33 9.27 -5.14
C GLU A 17 26.11 10.13 -4.79
N ASP A 18 25.16 10.26 -5.72
CA ASP A 18 23.90 11.00 -5.54
C ASP A 18 22.87 10.17 -4.74
N ILE A 19 23.04 8.84 -4.65
CA ILE A 19 22.11 7.95 -3.94
C ILE A 19 22.32 8.05 -2.43
N LYS A 20 21.32 8.59 -1.72
CA LYS A 20 21.29 8.70 -0.26
C LYS A 20 20.09 7.93 0.31
N PHE A 21 20.31 7.17 1.37
CA PHE A 21 19.24 6.50 2.12
C PHE A 21 18.73 7.42 3.22
N ASN A 22 17.54 7.98 3.02
CA ASN A 22 16.96 8.96 3.94
C ASN A 22 15.70 8.40 4.62
N GLY A 23 15.78 8.17 5.93
CA GLY A 23 14.65 7.74 6.76
C GLY A 23 14.36 6.24 6.68
N HIS A 24 13.10 5.89 6.91
CA HIS A 24 12.61 4.52 6.90
C HIS A 24 11.27 4.44 6.18
N ALA A 25 11.05 3.37 5.42
CA ALA A 25 9.79 3.13 4.73
C ALA A 25 9.29 1.70 4.99
N ILE A 26 7.96 1.55 5.09
CA ILE A 26 7.27 0.27 5.23
C ILE A 26 6.14 0.23 4.21
N GLU A 27 5.98 -0.90 3.53
CA GLU A 27 4.85 -1.18 2.64
C GLU A 27 4.01 -2.33 3.20
N CYS A 28 2.70 -2.12 3.26
CA CYS A 28 1.71 -3.17 3.51
C CYS A 28 0.89 -3.41 2.24
N ARG A 29 0.84 -4.67 1.79
CA ARG A 29 -0.03 -5.10 0.68
C ARG A 29 -1.43 -5.39 1.19
N ILE A 30 -2.37 -4.52 0.85
CA ILE A 30 -3.77 -4.69 1.18
C ILE A 30 -4.37 -5.59 0.11
N ASN A 31 -4.73 -6.81 0.52
CA ASN A 31 -5.30 -7.83 -0.35
C ASN A 31 -6.78 -8.06 -0.01
N ALA A 32 -7.57 -8.41 -1.01
CA ALA A 32 -8.92 -8.93 -0.88
C ALA A 32 -8.88 -10.40 -0.42
N GLU A 33 -8.48 -10.62 0.83
CA GLU A 33 -8.29 -11.94 1.44
C GLU A 33 -8.84 -11.96 2.87
N ASP A 34 -9.23 -13.13 3.34
CA ASP A 34 -9.49 -13.35 4.76
C ASP A 34 -8.19 -13.22 5.58
N PRO A 35 -8.13 -12.38 6.62
CA PRO A 35 -6.89 -12.06 7.34
C PRO A 35 -6.34 -13.21 8.20
N ARG A 36 -7.08 -14.31 8.37
CA ARG A 36 -6.66 -15.47 9.17
C ARG A 36 -6.34 -16.68 8.30
N THR A 37 -7.13 -16.90 7.25
CA THR A 37 -7.03 -18.08 6.39
C THR A 37 -6.36 -17.79 5.04
N PHE A 38 -6.20 -16.51 4.68
CA PHE A 38 -5.66 -16.05 3.39
C PHE A 38 -6.45 -16.56 2.17
N THR A 39 -7.70 -16.98 2.40
CA THR A 39 -8.60 -17.34 1.31
C THR A 39 -9.00 -16.08 0.54
N PRO A 40 -8.99 -16.08 -0.81
CA PRO A 40 -9.42 -14.94 -1.59
C PRO A 40 -10.87 -14.54 -1.27
N SER A 41 -11.12 -13.24 -1.26
CA SER A 41 -12.43 -12.63 -0.97
C SER A 41 -12.87 -11.74 -2.15
N PRO A 42 -13.17 -12.32 -3.33
CA PRO A 42 -13.73 -11.58 -4.45
C PRO A 42 -15.12 -11.03 -4.09
N GLY A 43 -15.50 -9.91 -4.70
CA GLY A 43 -16.74 -9.23 -4.37
C GLY A 43 -16.74 -7.77 -4.79
N THR A 44 -17.81 -7.05 -4.45
CA THR A 44 -17.91 -5.62 -4.73
C THR A 44 -17.45 -4.84 -3.51
N ILE A 45 -16.49 -3.93 -3.69
CA ILE A 45 -16.10 -2.98 -2.65
C ILE A 45 -17.22 -1.96 -2.52
N THR A 46 -17.85 -1.90 -1.35
CA THR A 46 -18.96 -0.96 -1.12
C THR A 46 -18.45 0.40 -0.67
N HIS A 47 -17.37 0.41 0.12
CA HIS A 47 -16.68 1.62 0.55
C HIS A 47 -15.18 1.42 0.43
N PHE A 48 -14.50 2.41 -0.15
CA PHE A 48 -13.05 2.47 -0.25
C PHE A 48 -12.57 3.85 0.20
N HIS A 49 -12.04 3.95 1.41
CA HIS A 49 -11.51 5.19 1.96
C HIS A 49 -10.05 4.97 2.36
N THR A 50 -9.15 5.63 1.64
CA THR A 50 -7.70 5.51 1.85
C THR A 50 -7.19 6.56 2.84
N PRO A 51 -6.20 6.23 3.68
CA PRO A 51 -5.54 7.21 4.54
C PRO A 51 -4.74 8.22 3.72
N GLY A 52 -4.38 9.34 4.34
CA GLY A 52 -3.61 10.39 3.68
C GLY A 52 -2.68 11.17 4.61
N GLY A 53 -2.11 12.25 4.06
CA GLY A 53 -1.24 13.17 4.77
C GLY A 53 0.25 12.88 4.63
N LEU A 54 1.05 13.56 5.46
CA LEU A 54 2.51 13.57 5.33
C LEU A 54 3.13 12.17 5.47
N GLY A 55 3.89 11.77 4.46
CA GLY A 55 4.60 10.47 4.44
C GLY A 55 3.69 9.26 4.22
N ILE A 56 2.43 9.47 3.81
CA ILE A 56 1.50 8.41 3.43
C ILE A 56 1.35 8.43 1.91
N ARG A 57 1.52 7.26 1.28
CA ARG A 57 1.24 7.03 -0.13
C ARG A 57 0.40 5.78 -0.26
N VAL A 58 -0.67 5.86 -1.06
CA VAL A 58 -1.48 4.70 -1.43
C VAL A 58 -1.43 4.55 -2.94
N ASP A 59 -0.92 3.40 -3.39
CA ASP A 59 -1.04 2.98 -4.78
C ASP A 59 -2.21 1.99 -4.86
N SER A 60 -3.25 2.33 -5.60
CA SER A 60 -4.41 1.46 -5.79
C SER A 60 -5.02 1.66 -7.18
N GLY A 61 -5.64 0.61 -7.70
CA GLY A 61 -6.47 0.66 -8.92
C GLY A 61 -7.96 0.45 -8.65
N VAL A 62 -8.38 0.33 -7.37
CA VAL A 62 -9.76 0.06 -6.99
C VAL A 62 -10.45 1.32 -6.44
N TYR A 63 -11.77 1.31 -6.40
CA TYR A 63 -12.62 2.41 -5.94
C TYR A 63 -13.95 1.85 -5.42
N SER A 64 -14.74 2.66 -4.70
CA SER A 64 -16.09 2.25 -4.27
C SER A 64 -16.95 1.86 -5.47
N GLY A 65 -17.56 0.68 -5.42
CA GLY A 65 -18.29 0.06 -6.52
C GLY A 65 -17.45 -0.85 -7.42
N TYR A 66 -16.12 -0.90 -7.25
CA TYR A 66 -15.27 -1.81 -8.01
C TYR A 66 -15.54 -3.27 -7.63
N LYS A 67 -15.66 -4.14 -8.64
CA LYS A 67 -15.85 -5.58 -8.46
C LYS A 67 -14.52 -6.30 -8.59
N ILE A 68 -14.00 -6.83 -7.48
CA ILE A 68 -12.82 -7.68 -7.44
C ILE A 68 -13.12 -9.00 -8.15
N PRO A 69 -12.45 -9.31 -9.28
CA PRO A 69 -12.62 -10.57 -9.97
C PRO A 69 -11.86 -11.70 -9.26
N PRO A 70 -12.32 -12.96 -9.38
CA PRO A 70 -11.65 -14.11 -8.76
C PRO A 70 -10.44 -14.63 -9.54
N TYR A 71 -10.13 -14.04 -10.70
CA TYR A 71 -9.13 -14.56 -11.66
C TYR A 71 -7.84 -13.73 -11.76
N TYR A 72 -7.71 -12.66 -10.97
CA TYR A 72 -6.48 -11.89 -10.85
C TYR A 72 -5.92 -11.95 -9.43
N ASP A 73 -4.75 -11.36 -9.24
CA ASP A 73 -4.15 -11.16 -7.93
C ASP A 73 -5.12 -10.41 -6.99
N SER A 74 -5.10 -10.78 -5.72
CA SER A 74 -5.98 -10.23 -4.68
C SER A 74 -5.58 -8.83 -4.23
N LEU A 75 -4.45 -8.29 -4.68
CA LEU A 75 -3.96 -6.96 -4.31
C LEU A 75 -4.96 -5.86 -4.72
N ILE A 76 -5.48 -5.15 -3.71
CA ILE A 76 -6.37 -4.01 -3.91
C ILE A 76 -5.67 -2.67 -3.65
N GLY A 77 -4.56 -2.69 -2.92
CA GLY A 77 -3.75 -1.49 -2.73
C GLY A 77 -2.45 -1.76 -2.00
N LYS A 78 -1.49 -0.84 -2.14
CA LYS A 78 -0.27 -0.82 -1.36
C LYS A 78 -0.31 0.43 -0.47
N LEU A 79 -0.28 0.23 0.83
CA LEU A 79 -0.08 1.31 1.79
C LEU A 79 1.42 1.46 2.04
N ILE A 80 2.01 2.54 1.53
CA ILE A 80 3.42 2.86 1.71
C ILE A 80 3.54 4.03 2.69
N VAL A 81 4.30 3.83 3.74
CA VAL A 81 4.54 4.82 4.79
C VAL A 81 6.02 5.13 4.86
N HIS A 82 6.35 6.41 5.01
CA HIS A 82 7.71 6.90 5.22
C HIS A 82 7.79 7.76 6.48
N GLY A 83 8.89 7.65 7.22
CA GLY A 83 9.24 8.49 8.37
C GLY A 83 10.74 8.81 8.40
N ARG A 84 11.14 9.78 9.22
CA ARG A 84 12.57 10.16 9.37
C ARG A 84 13.39 9.05 10.03
N ASN A 85 12.73 8.16 10.76
CA ASN A 85 13.30 6.94 11.32
C ASN A 85 12.22 5.86 11.44
N ARG A 86 12.62 4.66 11.86
CA ARG A 86 11.70 3.52 11.99
C ARG A 86 10.56 3.76 12.97
N VAL A 87 10.82 4.42 14.11
CA VAL A 87 9.80 4.67 15.14
C VAL A 87 8.70 5.58 14.59
N GLU A 88 9.09 6.70 13.96
CA GLU A 88 8.12 7.60 13.32
C GLU A 88 7.35 6.91 12.19
N CYS A 89 8.02 6.09 11.37
CA CYS A 89 7.38 5.32 10.31
C CYS A 89 6.32 4.36 10.88
N MET A 90 6.61 3.66 11.98
CA MET A 90 5.67 2.77 12.65
C MET A 90 4.48 3.53 13.25
N MET A 91 4.71 4.69 13.87
CA MET A 91 3.62 5.54 14.40
C MET A 91 2.67 6.00 13.29
N ARG A 92 3.23 6.44 12.15
CA ARG A 92 2.45 6.83 10.97
C ARG A 92 1.70 5.64 10.38
N LEU A 93 2.32 4.45 10.36
CA LEU A 93 1.70 3.22 9.85
C LEU A 93 0.49 2.81 10.68
N ARG A 94 0.58 2.84 12.01
CA ARG A 94 -0.56 2.56 12.92
C ARG A 94 -1.76 3.44 12.57
N ARG A 95 -1.54 4.75 12.57
CA ARG A 95 -2.58 5.74 12.24
C ARG A 95 -3.18 5.49 10.85
N ALA A 96 -2.33 5.25 9.85
CA ALA A 96 -2.80 5.03 8.48
C ALA A 96 -3.61 3.73 8.33
N LEU A 97 -3.25 2.67 9.06
CA LEU A 97 -4.02 1.43 9.09
C LEU A 97 -5.39 1.61 9.76
N ASP A 98 -5.48 2.44 10.80
CA ASP A 98 -6.76 2.75 11.48
C ASP A 98 -7.69 3.61 10.61
N GLU A 99 -7.13 4.53 9.83
CA GLU A 99 -7.86 5.39 8.88
C GLU A 99 -8.30 4.65 7.59
N PHE A 100 -7.66 3.52 7.23
CA PHE A 100 -7.98 2.79 6.00
C PHE A 100 -9.27 1.96 6.17
N VAL A 101 -10.32 2.33 5.44
CA VAL A 101 -11.60 1.61 5.41
C VAL A 101 -11.82 0.93 4.06
N VAL A 102 -12.13 -0.37 4.11
CA VAL A 102 -12.57 -1.17 2.96
C VAL A 102 -13.73 -2.05 3.40
N ASP A 103 -14.89 -1.89 2.79
CA ASP A 103 -16.11 -2.65 3.10
C ASP A 103 -16.60 -3.46 1.90
N GLY A 104 -17.42 -4.49 2.17
CA GLY A 104 -18.03 -5.38 1.17
C GLY A 104 -17.21 -6.62 0.83
N ILE A 105 -15.95 -6.68 1.26
CA ILE A 105 -15.04 -7.83 1.15
C ILE A 105 -14.21 -7.96 2.43
N LYS A 106 -13.60 -9.13 2.65
CA LYS A 106 -12.54 -9.27 3.65
C LYS A 106 -11.23 -8.74 3.08
N THR A 107 -10.38 -8.21 3.97
CA THR A 107 -9.06 -7.73 3.61
C THR A 107 -7.99 -8.13 4.63
N THR A 108 -6.73 -7.95 4.25
CA THR A 108 -5.57 -8.09 5.16
C THR A 108 -5.37 -6.91 6.12
N LEU A 109 -6.22 -5.87 6.09
CA LEU A 109 -6.11 -4.72 7.02
C LEU A 109 -6.13 -5.14 8.50
N PRO A 110 -7.04 -6.02 8.98
CA PRO A 110 -7.04 -6.46 10.38
C PRO A 110 -5.75 -7.18 10.77
N LEU A 111 -5.16 -7.98 9.86
CA LEU A 111 -3.88 -8.63 10.11
C LEU A 111 -2.76 -7.60 10.38
N PHE A 112 -2.67 -6.55 9.56
CA PHE A 112 -1.64 -5.53 9.78
C PHE A 112 -1.89 -4.70 11.04
N ARG A 113 -3.15 -4.44 11.40
CA ARG A 113 -3.47 -3.80 12.68
C ARG A 113 -2.97 -4.65 13.86
N ASP A 114 -3.17 -5.96 13.82
CA ASP A 114 -2.66 -6.88 14.86
C ASP A 114 -1.13 -6.92 14.92
N LEU A 115 -0.44 -6.92 13.77
CA LEU A 115 1.03 -7.01 13.71
C LEU A 115 1.75 -5.73 14.13
N VAL A 116 1.12 -4.58 13.90
CA VAL A 116 1.69 -3.26 14.17
C VAL A 116 1.26 -2.75 15.55
N GLY A 117 0.11 -3.23 16.06
CA GLY A 117 -0.42 -2.97 17.41
C GLY A 117 0.59 -3.15 18.53
#